data_AF-A0A7X0J5F7-F1
#
_entry.id   AF-A0A7X0J5F7-F1
#
_cell.length_a   1.000
_cell.length_b   1.000
_cell.length_c   1.000
_cell.angle_alpha   90.00
_cell.angle_beta   90.00
_cell.angle_gamma   90.00
#
_symmetry.space_group_name_H-M   'P 1'
#
loop_
_entity.id
_entity.type
_entity.pdbx_description
1 polymer ?
#
loop_
_entity_poly.entity_id
_entity_poly.type
_entity_poly.pdbx_seq_one_letter_code
_entity_poly.pdbx_strand_id
1 'polypeptide(L)'
;MFFHHLKNFSPYSGHIYDEMKVPFIKKKDGYLGRNASRFDLIDRLGYFPFKEFKKDGRAYFISEVDLYDFLTSDEKSTTENYIIDYPGWDGEKKEILLKSFLSGFNDGIIEFERNVGLSYQTLTLDQKTQYLETFCLFCLNFLFFDGDLDKGLLYNLGYLQANLYRGFVEINNLKSSLPGGSPGLRLHFESYYKILDISKSENKEEQLQTVNTQSLIMQPRIELMCNLDEIGAIWRVLTAPIKTKDGTKDAVFSAEQVKGFLGSAFSSGAFPEVFKSGKKPFKERTPKGDMRTVLNALMYATFRLNDEHNRNVKLVEYATSLIHHFPVFSGSTPESIKGVISKEARKGMEVLTKSLSVNPYIEEMLSILKKHKI
;
A
#
# COMPACT_ATOMS: atom_id res chain seq x y z
N MET A 1 8.90 18.18 7.66
CA MET A 1 7.61 18.75 8.13
C MET A 1 6.59 18.58 7.02
N PHE A 2 5.38 18.18 7.37
CA PHE A 2 4.33 17.80 6.41
C PHE A 2 3.42 18.99 6.08
N PHE A 3 2.76 18.92 4.93
CA PHE A 3 1.64 19.81 4.54
C PHE A 3 1.97 21.30 4.37
N HIS A 4 3.23 21.66 4.10
CA HIS A 4 3.62 23.05 3.84
C HIS A 4 2.94 23.69 2.62
N HIS A 5 2.33 22.87 1.75
CA HIS A 5 1.58 23.33 0.59
C HIS A 5 0.12 23.67 0.91
N LEU A 6 -0.39 23.31 2.08
CA LEU A 6 -1.75 23.64 2.47
C LEU A 6 -1.86 25.13 2.81
N LYS A 7 -2.86 25.78 2.21
CA LYS A 7 -3.12 27.20 2.45
C LYS A 7 -3.53 27.40 3.92
N ASN A 8 -2.99 28.46 4.54
CA ASN A 8 -3.27 28.83 5.93
C ASN A 8 -2.98 27.68 6.93
N PHE A 9 -2.01 26.82 6.62
CA PHE A 9 -1.56 25.77 7.51
C PHE A 9 -0.10 26.01 7.89
N SER A 10 0.14 26.18 9.19
CA SER A 10 1.46 26.19 9.81
C SER A 10 1.81 24.79 10.29
N PRO A 11 2.95 24.23 9.89
CA PRO A 11 3.42 22.95 10.41
C PRO A 11 3.83 23.01 11.90
N TYR A 12 3.85 24.20 12.51
CA TYR A 12 4.21 24.42 13.91
C TYR A 12 2.99 24.67 14.81
N SER A 13 2.04 25.48 14.32
CA SER A 13 0.87 25.91 15.09
C SER A 13 -0.44 25.29 14.60
N GLY A 14 -0.41 24.51 13.51
CA GLY A 14 -1.60 23.95 12.88
C GLY A 14 -2.26 24.97 11.97
N HIS A 15 -3.58 25.11 12.04
CA HIS A 15 -4.25 26.12 11.24
C HIS A 15 -3.80 27.53 11.67
N ILE A 16 -3.43 28.36 10.69
CA ILE A 16 -3.18 29.77 10.92
C ILE A 16 -4.55 30.43 10.76
N TYR A 17 -5.16 30.75 11.88
CA TYR A 17 -6.38 31.54 11.91
C TYR A 17 -6.03 32.97 11.48
N ASP A 18 -6.82 33.54 10.58
CA ASP A 18 -6.88 35.00 10.51
C ASP A 18 -7.44 35.46 11.86
N GLU A 19 -6.73 36.36 12.57
CA GLU A 19 -7.03 36.79 13.95
C GLU A 19 -8.41 37.50 14.11
N MET A 20 -9.28 37.44 13.11
CA MET A 20 -10.59 38.10 13.09
C MET A 20 -11.75 37.12 12.86
N LYS A 21 -12.45 36.81 13.96
CA LYS A 21 -13.86 36.37 14.04
C LYS A 21 -14.29 35.34 13.00
N VAL A 22 -13.74 34.14 13.08
CA VAL A 22 -14.37 32.98 12.42
C VAL A 22 -15.65 32.64 13.20
N PRO A 23 -16.79 32.43 12.53
CA PRO A 23 -17.97 31.88 13.19
C PRO A 23 -17.64 30.57 13.89
N PHE A 24 -18.22 30.30 15.05
CA PHE A 24 -17.91 29.08 15.80
C PHE A 24 -19.16 28.42 16.37
N ILE A 25 -19.03 27.15 16.71
CA ILE A 25 -20.03 26.40 17.47
C ILE A 25 -19.47 25.95 18.81
N LYS A 26 -20.36 25.78 19.79
CA LYS A 26 -20.04 25.17 21.09
C LYS A 26 -21.07 24.11 21.40
N LYS A 27 -20.63 22.95 21.89
CA LYS A 27 -21.58 21.95 22.43
C LYS A 27 -22.31 22.54 23.65
N LYS A 28 -23.60 22.26 23.78
CA LYS A 28 -24.39 22.68 24.95
C LYS A 28 -24.09 21.86 26.20
N ASP A 29 -23.72 20.60 26.02
CA ASP A 29 -23.53 19.58 27.06
C ASP A 29 -22.05 19.36 27.43
N GLY A 30 -21.12 20.15 26.89
CA GLY A 30 -19.71 19.99 27.17
C GLY A 30 -18.83 20.89 26.31
N TYR A 31 -17.53 20.56 26.29
CA TYR A 31 -16.55 21.27 25.50
C TYR A 31 -16.19 20.44 24.26
N LEU A 32 -16.08 21.12 23.12
CA LEU A 32 -15.32 20.60 21.98
C LEU A 32 -13.86 20.52 22.43
N GLY A 33 -13.26 19.34 22.36
CA GLY A 33 -12.08 19.08 23.20
C GLY A 33 -11.10 18.08 22.62
N ARG A 34 -9.80 18.41 22.71
CA ARG A 34 -8.72 17.50 22.36
C ARG A 34 -8.76 16.32 23.34
N ASN A 35 -9.35 15.21 22.92
CA ASN A 35 -9.27 14.00 23.72
C ASN A 35 -7.90 13.35 23.54
N ALA A 36 -7.11 13.26 24.61
CA ALA A 36 -5.79 12.63 24.59
C ALA A 36 -5.84 11.17 24.13
N SER A 37 -6.97 10.46 24.33
CA SER A 37 -7.14 9.08 23.88
C SER A 37 -7.15 8.92 22.35
N ARG A 38 -7.19 10.01 21.58
CA ARG A 38 -7.01 9.99 20.12
C ARG A 38 -5.59 9.60 19.69
N PHE A 39 -4.61 9.68 20.60
CA PHE A 39 -3.26 9.21 20.34
C PHE A 39 -3.14 7.69 20.54
N ASP A 40 -3.97 7.11 21.43
CA ASP A 40 -4.08 5.66 21.63
C ASP A 40 -4.54 4.91 20.37
N LEU A 41 -5.02 5.64 19.36
CA LEU A 41 -5.46 5.09 18.08
C LEU A 41 -4.34 4.32 17.37
N ILE A 42 -3.10 4.79 17.48
CA ILE A 42 -1.94 4.22 16.76
C ILE A 42 -1.39 2.96 17.44
N ASP A 43 -1.66 2.80 18.74
CA ASP A 43 -1.10 1.72 19.57
C ASP A 43 -1.98 0.45 19.59
N ARG A 44 -3.22 0.53 19.10
CA ARG A 44 -4.18 -0.59 19.12
C ARG A 44 -4.22 -1.35 17.79
N LEU A 45 -3.45 -2.43 17.72
CA LEU A 45 -3.48 -3.38 16.60
C LEU A 45 -4.90 -3.90 16.33
N GLY A 46 -5.36 -3.80 15.07
CA GLY A 46 -6.66 -4.34 14.63
C GLY A 46 -7.89 -3.52 15.05
N TYR A 47 -7.70 -2.38 15.72
CA TYR A 47 -8.77 -1.44 16.04
C TYR A 47 -9.03 -0.51 14.85
N PHE A 48 -10.29 -0.27 14.48
CA PHE A 48 -10.65 0.72 13.48
C PHE A 48 -11.31 1.94 14.14
N PRO A 49 -10.58 3.04 14.34
CA PRO A 49 -11.09 4.16 15.10
C PRO A 49 -11.87 5.18 14.28
N PHE A 50 -12.19 4.87 13.04
CA PHE A 50 -12.87 5.79 12.16
C PHE A 50 -14.34 5.40 12.05
N LYS A 51 -15.22 6.37 12.28
CA LYS A 51 -16.63 6.23 11.96
C LYS A 51 -16.80 6.35 10.44
N GLU A 52 -17.59 5.44 9.85
CA GLU A 52 -17.96 5.50 8.44
C GLU A 52 -19.04 6.56 8.24
N PHE A 53 -18.81 7.46 7.29
CA PHE A 53 -19.77 8.45 6.80
C PHE A 53 -20.02 8.20 5.32
N LYS A 54 -21.29 8.00 4.93
CA LYS A 54 -21.66 7.75 3.53
C LYS A 54 -22.33 8.97 2.93
N LYS A 55 -21.80 9.47 1.82
CA LYS A 55 -22.37 10.59 1.05
C LYS A 55 -22.10 10.36 -0.43
N ASP A 56 -23.13 10.58 -1.25
CA ASP A 56 -23.06 10.46 -2.72
C ASP A 56 -22.46 9.12 -3.21
N GLY A 57 -22.83 8.02 -2.54
CA GLY A 57 -22.36 6.68 -2.87
C GLY A 57 -20.89 6.40 -2.52
N ARG A 58 -20.21 7.31 -1.83
CA ARG A 58 -18.83 7.17 -1.33
C ARG A 58 -18.82 7.03 0.18
N ALA A 59 -17.81 6.33 0.70
CA ALA A 59 -17.56 6.21 2.14
C ALA A 59 -16.34 7.04 2.53
N TYR A 60 -16.50 7.80 3.60
CA TYR A 60 -15.48 8.63 4.23
C TYR A 60 -15.28 8.13 5.66
N PHE A 61 -14.05 8.18 6.15
CA PHE A 61 -13.68 7.60 7.43
C PHE A 61 -13.12 8.68 8.34
N ILE A 62 -13.86 9.00 9.41
CA ILE A 62 -13.59 10.15 10.28
C ILE A 62 -13.28 9.65 11.69
N SER A 63 -12.11 10.04 12.23
CA SER A 63 -11.67 9.66 13.57
C SER A 63 -11.99 10.71 14.64
N GLU A 64 -12.15 11.96 14.24
CA GLU A 64 -12.50 13.06 15.14
C GLU A 64 -14.02 13.02 15.43
N VAL A 65 -14.37 12.78 16.70
CA VAL A 65 -15.76 12.45 17.10
C VAL A 65 -16.67 13.66 16.99
N ASP A 66 -16.20 14.82 17.43
CA ASP A 66 -16.99 16.04 17.47
C ASP A 66 -17.29 16.54 16.04
N LEU A 67 -16.30 16.44 15.16
CA LEU A 67 -16.39 16.73 13.74
C LEU A 67 -17.34 15.76 13.04
N TYR A 68 -17.25 14.46 13.35
CA TYR A 68 -18.20 13.49 12.81
C TYR A 68 -19.64 13.82 13.23
N ASP A 69 -19.87 14.04 14.52
CA ASP A 69 -21.21 14.32 15.06
C ASP A 69 -21.74 15.64 14.49
N PHE A 70 -20.89 16.65 14.33
CA PHE A 70 -21.23 17.88 13.64
C PHE A 70 -21.56 17.64 12.17
N LEU A 71 -20.72 16.97 11.38
CA LEU A 71 -20.94 16.79 9.94
C LEU A 71 -22.15 15.90 9.61
N THR A 72 -22.53 14.99 10.51
CA THR A 72 -23.61 14.02 10.31
C THR A 72 -24.97 14.42 10.88
N SER A 73 -25.01 15.36 11.83
CA SER A 73 -26.27 15.85 12.36
C SER A 73 -27.10 16.54 11.28
N ASP A 74 -28.43 16.50 11.39
CA ASP A 74 -29.29 17.39 10.60
C ASP A 74 -29.31 18.80 11.22
N GLU A 75 -29.91 19.76 10.53
CA GLU A 75 -29.97 21.16 11.00
C GLU A 75 -30.64 21.28 12.38
N LYS A 76 -31.72 20.53 12.59
CA LYS A 76 -32.48 20.53 13.85
C LYS A 76 -31.63 20.00 15.00
N SER A 77 -31.00 18.84 14.83
CA SER A 77 -30.08 18.25 15.78
C SER A 77 -28.87 19.16 16.05
N THR A 78 -28.40 19.89 15.04
CA THR A 78 -27.29 20.85 15.21
C THR A 78 -27.71 22.00 16.13
N THR A 79 -28.86 22.61 15.87
CA THR A 79 -29.38 23.72 16.68
C THR A 79 -29.81 23.28 18.09
N GLU A 80 -30.23 22.02 18.25
CA GLU A 80 -30.55 21.42 19.54
C GLU A 80 -29.29 21.16 20.38
N ASN A 81 -28.22 20.64 19.78
CA ASN A 81 -27.02 20.20 20.51
C ASN A 81 -25.91 21.26 20.62
N TYR A 82 -25.93 22.29 19.76
CA TYR A 82 -24.89 23.31 19.70
C TYR A 82 -25.44 24.73 19.90
N ILE A 83 -24.63 25.57 20.53
CA ILE A 83 -24.75 27.02 20.49
C ILE A 83 -23.96 27.48 19.26
N ILE A 84 -24.62 28.18 18.35
CA ILE A 84 -24.05 28.53 17.05
C ILE A 84 -23.87 30.03 16.99
N ASP A 85 -22.61 30.48 16.95
CA ASP A 85 -22.23 31.87 16.70
C ASP A 85 -21.88 32.03 15.21
N TYR A 86 -22.87 31.73 14.36
CA TYR A 86 -22.82 31.89 12.91
C TYR A 86 -24.08 32.62 12.46
N PRO A 87 -23.97 33.90 12.02
CA PRO A 87 -25.11 34.68 11.58
C PRO A 87 -25.90 34.00 10.46
N GLY A 88 -27.21 33.80 10.70
CA GLY A 88 -28.11 33.18 9.75
C GLY A 88 -27.81 31.71 9.48
N TRP A 89 -27.33 30.95 10.48
CA TRP A 89 -27.12 29.51 10.36
C TRP A 89 -28.31 28.78 9.74
N ASP A 90 -28.02 27.91 8.77
CA ASP A 90 -28.99 27.05 8.06
C ASP A 90 -28.28 25.77 7.56
N GLY A 91 -29.07 24.82 7.06
CA GLY A 91 -28.54 23.59 6.47
C GLY A 91 -27.64 23.80 5.25
N GLU A 92 -27.84 24.87 4.47
CA GLU A 92 -27.01 25.15 3.29
C GLU A 92 -25.57 25.52 3.67
N LYS A 93 -25.40 26.37 4.69
CA LYS A 93 -24.07 26.72 5.21
C LYS A 93 -23.35 25.51 5.75
N LYS A 94 -24.08 24.62 6.43
CA LYS A 94 -23.55 23.34 6.89
C LYS A 94 -23.10 22.47 5.72
N GLU A 95 -23.91 22.36 4.67
CA GLU A 95 -23.57 21.58 3.48
C GLU A 95 -22.35 22.14 2.75
N ILE A 96 -22.16 23.46 2.73
CA ILE A 96 -20.95 24.09 2.19
C ILE A 96 -19.71 23.67 2.98
N LEU A 97 -19.77 23.71 4.32
CA LEU A 97 -18.68 23.27 5.19
C LEU A 97 -18.37 21.77 5.00
N LEU A 98 -19.42 20.95 4.89
CA LEU A 98 -19.30 19.52 4.58
C LEU A 98 -18.59 19.31 3.23
N LYS A 99 -19.01 20.01 2.16
CA LYS A 99 -18.37 19.91 0.84
C LYS A 99 -16.90 20.30 0.88
N SER A 100 -16.55 21.36 1.63
CA SER A 100 -15.14 21.74 1.83
C SER A 100 -14.34 20.63 2.50
N PHE A 101 -14.89 20.00 3.55
CA PHE A 101 -14.26 18.84 4.19
C PHE A 101 -14.09 17.65 3.23
N LEU A 102 -15.13 17.28 2.48
CA LEU A 102 -15.07 16.13 1.56
C LEU A 102 -14.10 16.37 0.40
N SER A 103 -14.02 17.60 -0.12
CA SER A 103 -13.03 17.98 -1.12
C SER A 103 -11.61 17.81 -0.59
N GLY A 104 -11.32 18.34 0.60
CA GLY A 104 -10.02 18.15 1.24
C GLY A 104 -9.70 16.68 1.48
N PHE A 105 -10.69 15.88 1.89
CA PHE A 105 -10.52 14.44 2.07
C PHE A 105 -10.13 13.74 0.77
N ASN A 106 -10.83 14.00 -0.34
CA ASN A 106 -10.52 13.38 -1.63
C ASN A 106 -9.10 13.74 -2.11
N ASP A 107 -8.72 15.02 -2.02
CA ASP A 107 -7.38 15.46 -2.40
C ASP A 107 -6.31 14.82 -1.51
N GLY A 108 -6.57 14.71 -0.21
CA GLY A 108 -5.67 14.03 0.73
C GLY A 108 -5.47 12.55 0.44
N ILE A 109 -6.50 11.85 -0.06
CA ILE A 109 -6.37 10.45 -0.51
C ILE A 109 -5.45 10.33 -1.73
N ILE A 110 -5.58 11.23 -2.70
CA ILE A 110 -4.79 11.21 -3.94
C ILE A 110 -3.34 11.56 -3.65
N GLU A 111 -3.12 12.61 -2.86
CA GLU A 111 -1.80 13.20 -2.59
C GLU A 111 -1.03 12.48 -1.47
N PHE A 112 -1.58 11.41 -0.89
CA PHE A 112 -0.96 10.69 0.22
C PHE A 112 0.50 10.29 -0.06
N GLU A 113 0.78 9.73 -1.25
CA GLU A 113 2.14 9.32 -1.64
C GLU A 113 3.11 10.50 -1.75
N ARG A 114 2.61 11.65 -2.21
CA ARG A 114 3.38 12.90 -2.24
C ARG A 114 3.67 13.40 -0.82
N ASN A 115 2.69 13.32 0.08
CA ASN A 115 2.79 13.85 1.45
C ASN A 115 3.72 13.03 2.34
N VAL A 116 3.74 11.70 2.18
CA VAL A 116 4.73 10.85 2.86
C VAL A 116 6.13 11.03 2.27
N GLY A 117 6.23 11.50 1.02
CA GLY A 117 7.47 11.92 0.37
C GLY A 117 8.19 10.79 -0.39
N LEU A 118 8.97 11.16 -1.42
CA LEU A 118 9.65 10.21 -2.31
C LEU A 118 10.63 9.28 -1.58
N SER A 119 11.24 9.75 -0.50
CA SER A 119 12.13 8.96 0.35
C SER A 119 11.39 7.93 1.20
N TYR A 120 10.07 8.06 1.39
CA TYR A 120 9.28 7.08 2.15
C TYR A 120 9.46 5.67 1.60
N GLN A 121 9.48 5.51 0.26
CA GLN A 121 9.56 4.18 -0.34
C GLN A 121 10.90 3.47 -0.10
N THR A 122 11.97 4.24 0.16
CA THR A 122 13.32 3.74 0.40
C THR A 122 13.60 3.39 1.86
N LEU A 123 12.68 3.73 2.79
CA LEU A 123 12.74 3.38 4.21
C LEU A 123 12.51 1.88 4.45
N THR A 124 13.14 1.34 5.49
CA THR A 124 12.89 -0.04 5.97
C THR A 124 11.48 -0.16 6.57
N LEU A 125 10.98 -1.39 6.79
CA LEU A 125 9.63 -1.59 7.33
C LEU A 125 9.42 -0.93 8.71
N ASP A 126 10.38 -1.08 9.61
CA ASP A 126 10.31 -0.46 10.95
C ASP A 126 10.42 1.05 10.85
N GLN A 127 11.30 1.56 9.97
CA GLN A 127 11.38 2.98 9.70
C GLN A 127 10.13 3.53 9.01
N LYS A 128 9.49 2.79 8.11
CA LYS A 128 8.22 3.14 7.47
C LYS A 128 7.10 3.19 8.50
N THR A 129 7.06 2.19 9.38
CA THR A 129 6.08 2.12 10.46
C THR A 129 6.27 3.29 11.42
N GLN A 130 7.48 3.49 11.95
CA GLN A 130 7.81 4.63 12.82
C GLN A 130 7.60 5.98 12.14
N TYR A 131 7.92 6.10 10.85
CA TYR A 131 7.70 7.30 10.07
C TYR A 131 6.21 7.58 9.88
N LEU A 132 5.42 6.56 9.54
CA LEU A 132 3.98 6.70 9.42
C LEU A 132 3.32 6.93 10.77
N GLU A 133 3.79 6.32 11.85
CA GLU A 133 3.33 6.60 13.21
C GLU A 133 3.61 8.06 13.55
N THR A 134 4.81 8.56 13.26
CA THR A 134 5.17 9.98 13.42
C THR A 134 4.30 10.88 12.53
N PHE A 135 4.03 10.48 11.29
CA PHE A 135 3.16 11.19 10.35
C PHE A 135 1.70 11.22 10.83
N CYS A 136 1.18 10.10 11.32
CA CYS A 136 -0.16 9.98 11.87
C CYS A 136 -0.29 10.76 13.18
N LEU A 137 0.72 10.72 14.07
CA LEU A 137 0.80 11.56 15.25
C LEU A 137 0.82 13.05 14.88
N PHE A 138 1.57 13.41 13.83
CA PHE A 138 1.57 14.76 13.29
C PHE A 138 0.17 15.15 12.77
N CYS A 139 -0.50 14.27 12.03
CA CYS A 139 -1.89 14.50 11.60
C CYS A 139 -2.81 14.69 12.81
N LEU A 140 -2.75 13.81 13.82
CA LEU A 140 -3.56 13.87 15.04
C LEU A 140 -3.31 15.11 15.91
N ASN A 141 -2.10 15.65 15.89
CA ASN A 141 -1.77 16.89 16.59
C ASN A 141 -2.59 18.07 16.06
N PHE A 142 -2.88 18.07 14.76
CA PHE A 142 -3.56 19.17 14.06
C PHE A 142 -4.98 18.82 13.60
N LEU A 143 -5.36 17.54 13.63
CA LEU A 143 -6.71 17.05 13.35
C LEU A 143 -7.55 17.19 14.62
N PHE A 144 -8.02 18.41 14.86
CA PHE A 144 -8.91 18.73 15.95
C PHE A 144 -9.94 19.75 15.49
N PHE A 145 -11.19 19.49 15.82
CA PHE A 145 -12.28 20.42 15.59
C PHE A 145 -12.62 21.11 16.91
N ASP A 146 -12.29 22.39 16.99
CA ASP A 146 -12.54 23.27 18.14
C ASP A 146 -13.87 24.03 18.04
N GLY A 147 -14.59 23.86 16.93
CA GLY A 147 -15.86 24.50 16.67
C GLY A 147 -15.78 25.63 15.64
N ASP A 148 -14.59 25.98 15.17
CA ASP A 148 -14.44 27.03 14.16
C ASP A 148 -15.01 26.60 12.81
N LEU A 149 -15.84 27.45 12.22
CA LEU A 149 -16.60 27.19 11.00
C LEU A 149 -15.99 27.94 9.81
N ASP A 150 -14.74 27.64 9.49
CA ASP A 150 -14.04 28.15 8.29
C ASP A 150 -13.91 27.08 7.21
N LYS A 151 -14.12 27.45 5.93
CA LYS A 151 -14.03 26.51 4.81
C LYS A 151 -12.61 25.98 4.61
N GLY A 152 -11.61 26.84 4.78
CA GLY A 152 -10.20 26.47 4.67
C GLY A 152 -9.78 25.53 5.80
N LEU A 153 -10.22 25.80 7.02
CA LEU A 153 -10.06 24.89 8.16
C LEU A 153 -10.69 23.53 7.87
N LEU A 154 -11.97 23.49 7.48
CA LEU A 154 -12.68 22.23 7.22
C LEU A 154 -12.04 21.45 6.05
N TYR A 155 -11.58 22.12 5.01
CA TYR A 155 -10.79 21.51 3.94
C TYR A 155 -9.50 20.88 4.50
N ASN A 156 -8.72 21.63 5.28
CA ASN A 156 -7.48 21.14 5.88
C ASN A 156 -7.74 19.96 6.83
N LEU A 157 -8.81 20.00 7.62
CA LEU A 157 -9.22 18.89 8.48
C LEU A 157 -9.58 17.66 7.64
N GLY A 158 -10.31 17.82 6.54
CA GLY A 158 -10.58 16.73 5.59
C GLY A 158 -9.30 16.14 5.01
N TYR A 159 -8.38 17.00 4.59
CA TYR A 159 -7.10 16.60 4.03
C TYR A 159 -6.23 15.83 5.03
N LEU A 160 -6.12 16.33 6.26
CA LEU A 160 -5.41 15.66 7.36
C LEU A 160 -6.11 14.35 7.73
N GLN A 161 -7.44 14.32 7.77
CA GLN A 161 -8.22 13.12 8.07
C GLN A 161 -7.97 12.01 7.04
N ALA A 162 -7.92 12.35 5.75
CA ALA A 162 -7.63 11.41 4.68
C ALA A 162 -6.19 10.88 4.74
N ASN A 163 -5.22 11.74 5.03
CA ASN A 163 -3.82 11.35 5.20
C ASN A 163 -3.64 10.48 6.46
N LEU A 164 -4.32 10.81 7.55
CA LEU A 164 -4.37 9.98 8.76
C LEU A 164 -4.98 8.62 8.45
N TYR A 165 -6.12 8.58 7.76
CA TYR A 165 -6.77 7.34 7.36
C TYR A 165 -5.86 6.47 6.50
N ARG A 166 -5.23 7.04 5.46
CA ARG A 166 -4.29 6.32 4.59
C ARG A 166 -3.05 5.87 5.34
N GLY A 167 -2.50 6.73 6.20
CA GLY A 167 -1.39 6.37 7.07
C GLY A 167 -1.75 5.24 8.02
N PHE A 168 -2.97 5.25 8.58
CA PHE A 168 -3.46 4.18 9.45
C PHE A 168 -3.67 2.87 8.70
N VAL A 169 -4.26 2.92 7.51
CA VAL A 169 -4.41 1.75 6.62
C VAL A 169 -3.04 1.19 6.28
N GLU A 170 -2.09 2.04 5.90
CA GLU A 170 -0.74 1.64 5.55
C GLU A 170 0.01 1.07 6.76
N ILE A 171 -0.06 1.70 7.95
CA ILE A 171 0.47 1.15 9.20
C ILE A 171 -0.13 -0.23 9.46
N ASN A 172 -1.44 -0.41 9.31
CA ASN A 172 -2.07 -1.72 9.52
C ASN A 172 -1.65 -2.74 8.44
N ASN A 173 -1.43 -2.32 7.19
CA ASN A 173 -0.89 -3.19 6.12
C ASN A 173 0.57 -3.60 6.42
N LEU A 174 1.37 -2.67 6.94
CA LEU A 174 2.75 -2.91 7.36
C LEU A 174 2.80 -3.78 8.62
N LYS A 175 1.98 -3.51 9.63
CA LYS A 175 1.90 -4.27 10.90
C LYS A 175 1.27 -5.65 10.71
N SER A 176 0.29 -5.80 9.82
CA SER A 176 -0.24 -7.12 9.44
C SER A 176 0.71 -7.93 8.56
N SER A 177 1.70 -7.26 7.96
CA SER A 177 2.83 -7.90 7.28
C SER A 177 3.94 -8.36 8.23
N LEU A 178 3.87 -8.05 9.54
CA LEU A 178 4.82 -8.49 10.58
C LEU A 178 4.42 -9.85 11.20
N PRO A 179 5.38 -10.68 11.64
CA PRO A 179 5.10 -11.96 12.29
C PRO A 179 4.40 -11.75 13.65
N GLY A 180 3.18 -12.27 13.81
CA GLY A 180 2.36 -12.11 15.02
C GLY A 180 1.31 -10.98 14.94
N GLY A 181 1.23 -10.27 13.82
CA GLY A 181 0.20 -9.25 13.58
C GLY A 181 -1.21 -9.85 13.44
N SER A 182 -2.22 -9.15 13.97
CA SER A 182 -3.64 -9.39 13.70
C SER A 182 -3.91 -9.37 12.19
N PRO A 183 -4.93 -10.11 11.67
CA PRO A 183 -5.38 -9.93 10.29
C PRO A 183 -5.56 -8.44 10.04
N GLY A 184 -4.79 -7.92 9.09
CA GLY A 184 -4.85 -6.50 8.74
C GLY A 184 -6.29 -6.14 8.50
N LEU A 185 -6.70 -4.99 9.02
CA LEU A 185 -8.03 -4.49 8.83
C LEU A 185 -8.21 -4.24 7.31
N ARG A 186 -8.73 -5.24 6.59
CA ARG A 186 -9.10 -5.12 5.17
C ARG A 186 -10.34 -4.24 5.11
N LEU A 187 -10.14 -2.95 5.33
CA LEU A 187 -11.16 -1.96 5.04
C LEU A 187 -11.44 -2.01 3.56
N HIS A 188 -12.72 -1.84 3.21
CA HIS A 188 -13.21 -1.87 1.85
C HIS A 188 -12.44 -0.89 0.95
N PHE A 189 -11.38 -1.39 0.32
CA PHE A 189 -10.61 -0.71 -0.73
C PHE A 189 -11.47 -0.37 -1.95
N GLU A 190 -12.70 -0.90 -2.01
CA GLU A 190 -13.74 -0.53 -2.97
C GLU A 190 -14.02 0.98 -2.98
N SER A 191 -13.89 1.68 -1.85
CA SER A 191 -14.08 3.14 -1.80
C SER A 191 -12.88 3.91 -2.37
N TYR A 192 -11.64 3.41 -2.19
CA TYR A 192 -10.43 4.00 -2.80
C TYR A 192 -10.42 3.80 -4.32
N TYR A 193 -10.75 2.60 -4.79
CA TYR A 193 -10.90 2.34 -6.23
C TYR A 193 -12.09 3.08 -6.83
N LYS A 194 -13.21 3.24 -6.11
CA LYS A 194 -14.31 4.14 -6.53
C LYS A 194 -13.88 5.61 -6.56
N ILE A 195 -13.10 6.10 -5.60
CA ILE A 195 -12.60 7.49 -5.61
C ILE A 195 -11.62 7.70 -6.77
N LEU A 196 -10.75 6.73 -7.07
CA LEU A 196 -9.89 6.73 -8.25
C LEU A 196 -10.67 6.59 -9.56
N ASP A 197 -11.72 5.78 -9.61
CA ASP A 197 -12.55 5.60 -10.80
C ASP A 197 -13.44 6.82 -11.04
N ILE A 198 -13.90 7.48 -9.97
CA ILE A 198 -14.69 8.70 -10.08
C ILE A 198 -13.81 9.93 -10.36
N SER A 199 -12.61 10.03 -9.79
CA SER A 199 -11.65 11.08 -10.18
C SER A 199 -11.16 10.88 -11.61
N LYS A 200 -11.09 9.64 -12.11
CA LYS A 200 -10.91 9.34 -13.55
C LYS A 200 -12.15 9.64 -14.40
N SER A 201 -13.35 9.80 -13.83
CA SER A 201 -14.55 10.23 -14.55
C SER A 201 -14.85 11.73 -14.44
N GLU A 202 -14.41 12.40 -13.36
CA GLU A 202 -14.48 13.87 -13.19
C GLU A 202 -13.35 14.54 -13.98
N ASN A 203 -12.17 13.91 -14.09
CA ASN A 203 -11.10 14.35 -15.01
C ASN A 203 -11.41 14.11 -16.50
N LYS A 204 -12.56 13.52 -16.85
CA LYS A 204 -12.96 13.32 -18.26
C LYS A 204 -13.69 14.50 -18.88
N GLU A 205 -14.16 15.48 -18.10
CA GLU A 205 -14.80 16.68 -18.66
C GLU A 205 -13.83 17.85 -18.88
N GLU A 206 -12.65 17.88 -18.25
CA GLU A 206 -11.71 19.00 -18.41
C GLU A 206 -10.47 18.73 -19.27
N GLN A 207 -10.22 17.50 -19.75
CA GLN A 207 -9.14 17.28 -20.73
C GLN A 207 -9.60 16.40 -21.89
N LEU A 208 -10.21 17.06 -22.86
CA LEU A 208 -10.23 16.68 -24.27
C LEU A 208 -8.83 16.22 -24.74
N GLN A 209 -8.82 15.18 -25.60
CA GLN A 209 -7.71 14.62 -26.39
C GLN A 209 -6.85 13.59 -25.62
N THR A 210 -6.75 12.30 -25.96
CA THR A 210 -6.96 11.57 -27.22
C THR A 210 -7.02 10.04 -26.95
N VAL A 211 -8.00 9.38 -27.59
CA VAL A 211 -7.98 8.03 -28.24
C VAL A 211 -7.58 6.75 -27.46
N ASN A 212 -8.61 5.91 -27.25
CA ASN A 212 -8.72 4.43 -27.25
C ASN A 212 -7.46 3.54 -27.41
N THR A 213 -7.41 2.41 -26.68
CA THR A 213 -7.55 1.01 -27.22
C THR A 213 -7.65 -0.02 -26.08
N GLN A 214 -8.50 -1.05 -26.23
CA GLN A 214 -8.61 -2.23 -25.37
C GLN A 214 -7.26 -2.94 -25.19
N SER A 215 -6.86 -3.28 -23.95
CA SER A 215 -5.71 -4.15 -23.69
C SER A 215 -6.08 -5.28 -22.73
N LEU A 216 -5.66 -6.51 -23.07
CA LEU A 216 -5.66 -7.66 -22.19
C LEU A 216 -5.07 -7.24 -20.84
N ILE A 217 -5.76 -7.50 -19.72
CA ILE A 217 -5.28 -7.21 -18.37
C ILE A 217 -4.07 -8.12 -18.11
N MET A 218 -2.89 -7.68 -18.57
CA MET A 218 -1.62 -8.22 -18.14
C MET A 218 -1.43 -7.79 -16.70
N GLN A 219 -1.28 -8.76 -15.80
CA GLN A 219 -0.92 -8.46 -14.42
C GLN A 219 0.35 -7.60 -14.40
N PRO A 220 0.47 -6.65 -13.46
CA PRO A 220 1.64 -5.81 -13.36
C PRO A 220 2.86 -6.68 -13.14
N ARG A 221 3.81 -6.59 -14.08
CA ARG A 221 5.10 -7.25 -14.00
C ARG A 221 5.94 -6.55 -12.94
N ILE A 222 6.69 -7.32 -12.17
CA ILE A 222 7.60 -6.79 -11.17
C ILE A 222 8.78 -6.13 -11.87
N GLU A 223 8.99 -4.85 -11.66
CA GLU A 223 10.14 -4.16 -12.26
C GLU A 223 11.46 -4.56 -11.59
N LEU A 224 12.36 -5.13 -12.39
CA LEU A 224 13.72 -5.46 -12.03
C LEU A 224 14.68 -4.35 -12.47
N MET A 225 15.43 -3.84 -11.51
CA MET A 225 16.50 -2.84 -11.65
C MET A 225 17.88 -3.43 -11.35
N CYS A 226 17.98 -4.74 -11.10
CA CYS A 226 19.22 -5.49 -10.95
C CYS A 226 19.75 -6.04 -12.29
N ASN A 227 20.94 -6.65 -12.28
CA ASN A 227 21.50 -7.29 -13.47
C ASN A 227 20.62 -8.47 -13.92
N LEU A 228 19.97 -8.31 -15.08
CA LEU A 228 18.99 -9.25 -15.59
C LEU A 228 19.62 -10.56 -16.11
N ASP A 229 20.88 -10.51 -16.56
CA ASP A 229 21.61 -11.71 -16.98
C ASP A 229 21.91 -12.62 -15.78
N GLU A 230 22.24 -12.03 -14.63
CA GLU A 230 22.44 -12.76 -13.37
C GLU A 230 21.13 -13.39 -12.87
N ILE A 231 19.98 -12.70 -13.02
CA ILE A 231 18.67 -13.31 -12.75
C ILE A 231 18.42 -14.50 -13.69
N GLY A 232 18.69 -14.36 -14.99
CA GLY A 232 18.56 -15.45 -15.95
C GLY A 232 19.41 -16.67 -15.58
N ALA A 233 20.67 -16.44 -15.20
CA ALA A 233 21.60 -17.49 -14.79
C ALA A 233 21.14 -18.22 -13.52
N ILE A 234 20.61 -17.51 -12.53
CA ILE A 234 20.09 -18.12 -11.29
C ILE A 234 18.92 -19.05 -11.56
N TRP A 235 17.95 -18.64 -12.39
CA TRP A 235 16.78 -19.48 -12.67
C TRP A 235 17.09 -20.66 -13.59
N ARG A 236 18.24 -20.65 -14.28
CA ARG A 236 18.67 -21.74 -15.18
C ARG A 236 18.84 -23.08 -14.45
N VAL A 237 19.07 -23.08 -13.14
CA VAL A 237 19.18 -24.34 -12.36
C VAL A 237 17.94 -25.23 -12.48
N LEU A 238 16.78 -24.67 -12.80
CA LEU A 238 15.54 -25.42 -13.03
C LEU A 238 15.51 -26.23 -14.32
N THR A 239 16.45 -26.00 -15.23
CA THR A 239 16.56 -26.73 -16.51
C THR A 239 17.48 -27.94 -16.45
N ALA A 240 17.87 -28.37 -15.25
CA ALA A 240 18.74 -29.51 -15.00
C ALA A 240 18.24 -30.33 -13.79
N PRO A 241 18.72 -31.56 -13.58
CA PRO A 241 18.25 -32.43 -12.50
C PRO A 241 18.46 -31.84 -11.10
N ILE A 242 17.58 -32.17 -10.15
CA ILE A 242 17.64 -31.73 -8.74
C ILE A 242 17.44 -32.95 -7.83
N LYS A 243 18.33 -33.13 -6.85
CA LYS A 243 18.21 -34.15 -5.80
C LYS A 243 17.19 -33.70 -4.77
N THR A 244 16.07 -34.43 -4.71
CA THR A 244 15.02 -34.23 -3.71
C THR A 244 15.05 -35.36 -2.67
N LYS A 245 14.27 -35.21 -1.61
CA LYS A 245 14.06 -36.26 -0.60
C LYS A 245 13.54 -37.58 -1.17
N ASP A 246 12.90 -37.54 -2.34
CA ASP A 246 12.36 -38.71 -3.05
C ASP A 246 13.35 -39.27 -4.10
N GLY A 247 14.59 -38.76 -4.15
CA GLY A 247 15.61 -39.09 -5.15
C GLY A 247 15.89 -37.96 -6.14
N THR A 248 16.75 -38.24 -7.14
CA THR A 248 17.06 -37.30 -8.23
C THR A 248 15.86 -37.17 -9.17
N LYS A 249 15.34 -35.95 -9.31
CA LYS A 249 14.29 -35.61 -10.28
C LYS A 249 14.94 -34.95 -11.49
N ASP A 250 14.50 -35.33 -12.69
CA ASP A 250 14.94 -34.71 -13.94
C ASP A 250 14.54 -33.23 -14.02
N ALA A 251 15.07 -32.53 -15.03
CA ALA A 251 14.80 -31.11 -15.25
C ALA A 251 13.30 -30.78 -15.22
N VAL A 252 12.94 -29.80 -14.41
CA VAL A 252 11.52 -29.47 -14.16
C VAL A 252 10.95 -28.57 -15.26
N PHE A 253 11.81 -27.79 -15.92
CA PHE A 253 11.43 -26.88 -17.00
C PHE A 253 12.43 -26.90 -18.15
N SER A 254 11.97 -26.65 -19.37
CA SER A 254 12.87 -26.31 -20.49
C SER A 254 13.39 -24.87 -20.37
N ALA A 255 14.47 -24.56 -21.09
CA ALA A 255 15.02 -23.20 -21.13
C ALA A 255 13.98 -22.16 -21.63
N GLU A 256 13.16 -22.53 -22.61
CA GLU A 256 12.09 -21.66 -23.12
C GLU A 256 10.97 -21.45 -22.11
N GLN A 257 10.65 -22.46 -21.29
CA GLN A 257 9.68 -22.31 -20.21
C GLN A 257 10.19 -21.37 -19.11
N VAL A 258 11.46 -21.48 -18.71
CA VAL A 258 12.07 -20.54 -17.76
C VAL A 258 12.07 -19.12 -18.33
N LYS A 259 12.46 -18.94 -19.59
CA LYS A 259 12.42 -17.63 -20.26
C LYS A 259 11.02 -17.05 -20.36
N GLY A 260 10.03 -17.88 -20.68
CA GLY A 260 8.62 -17.50 -20.74
C GLY A 260 8.08 -17.01 -19.39
N PHE A 261 8.44 -17.70 -18.30
CA PHE A 261 8.12 -17.30 -16.94
C PHE A 261 8.77 -15.96 -16.56
N LEU A 262 10.09 -15.81 -16.78
CA LEU A 262 10.78 -14.57 -16.42
C LEU A 262 10.21 -13.36 -17.19
N GLY A 263 9.87 -13.56 -18.47
CA GLY A 263 9.19 -12.58 -19.31
C GLY A 263 7.80 -12.16 -18.82
N SER A 264 7.05 -13.07 -18.19
CA SER A 264 5.69 -12.79 -17.68
C SER A 264 5.66 -12.30 -16.23
N ALA A 265 6.65 -12.67 -15.41
CA ALA A 265 6.74 -12.31 -14.00
C ALA A 265 7.42 -10.95 -13.76
N PHE A 266 8.41 -10.62 -14.59
CA PHE A 266 9.32 -9.51 -14.35
C PHE A 266 9.37 -8.59 -15.55
N SER A 267 9.57 -7.29 -15.36
CA SER A 267 9.82 -6.26 -16.37
C SER A 267 11.08 -5.47 -16.04
N SER A 268 11.55 -4.63 -16.93
CA SER A 268 12.56 -3.63 -16.61
C SER A 268 12.27 -2.39 -17.43
N GLY A 269 12.09 -1.23 -16.79
CA GLY A 269 11.93 0.04 -17.50
C GLY A 269 13.19 0.45 -18.25
N ALA A 270 14.37 0.08 -17.72
CA ALA A 270 15.67 0.40 -18.30
C ALA A 270 16.03 -0.50 -19.50
N PHE A 271 15.67 -1.80 -19.44
CA PHE A 271 16.01 -2.79 -20.47
C PHE A 271 14.79 -3.65 -20.87
N PRO A 272 13.82 -3.09 -21.61
CA PRO A 272 12.54 -3.75 -21.89
C PRO A 272 12.64 -5.02 -22.75
N GLU A 273 13.75 -5.20 -23.47
CA GLU A 273 13.96 -6.31 -24.43
C GLU A 273 14.47 -7.62 -23.80
N VAL A 274 14.95 -7.61 -22.53
CA VAL A 274 15.61 -8.76 -21.90
C VAL A 274 14.60 -9.79 -21.37
N PHE A 275 13.55 -9.32 -20.70
CA PHE A 275 12.42 -10.14 -20.30
C PHE A 275 11.25 -9.83 -21.22
N LYS A 276 11.20 -10.39 -22.42
CA LYS A 276 10.05 -10.17 -23.30
C LYS A 276 8.85 -10.94 -22.78
N SER A 277 7.75 -10.25 -22.51
CA SER A 277 6.49 -10.94 -22.21
C SER A 277 6.07 -11.76 -23.43
N GLY A 278 5.87 -13.06 -23.23
CA GLY A 278 5.30 -13.92 -24.25
C GLY A 278 3.85 -13.54 -24.59
N LYS A 279 3.37 -13.95 -25.77
CA LYS A 279 1.96 -13.72 -26.20
C LYS A 279 0.94 -14.56 -25.41
N LYS A 280 1.39 -15.52 -24.59
CA LYS A 280 0.53 -16.42 -23.80
C LYS A 280 0.95 -16.39 -22.33
N PRO A 281 -0.01 -16.39 -21.38
CA PRO A 281 0.30 -16.42 -19.96
C PRO A 281 0.99 -17.74 -19.58
N PHE A 282 2.10 -17.65 -18.85
CA PHE A 282 2.85 -18.82 -18.40
C PHE A 282 2.16 -19.48 -17.21
N LYS A 283 1.80 -20.76 -17.32
CA LYS A 283 1.24 -21.56 -16.22
C LYS A 283 1.59 -23.02 -16.39
N GLU A 284 2.53 -23.51 -15.58
CA GLU A 284 3.08 -24.86 -15.72
C GLU A 284 2.90 -25.69 -14.45
N ARG A 285 2.53 -26.97 -14.61
CA ARG A 285 2.31 -27.87 -13.47
C ARG A 285 3.64 -28.24 -12.81
N THR A 286 3.75 -27.99 -11.52
CA THR A 286 4.96 -28.24 -10.72
C THR A 286 4.70 -29.31 -9.65
N PRO A 287 5.62 -30.28 -9.44
CA PRO A 287 5.49 -31.26 -8.38
C PRO A 287 5.45 -30.61 -6.98
N LYS A 288 4.64 -31.18 -6.08
CA LYS A 288 4.61 -30.75 -4.67
C LYS A 288 5.87 -31.20 -3.92
N GLY A 289 6.16 -30.59 -2.77
CA GLY A 289 7.33 -30.93 -1.92
C GLY A 289 8.53 -30.00 -2.17
N ASP A 290 9.72 -30.57 -2.31
CA ASP A 290 11.00 -29.82 -2.36
C ASP A 290 11.04 -28.78 -3.48
N MET A 291 10.33 -29.00 -4.60
CA MET A 291 10.25 -28.01 -5.68
C MET A 291 9.57 -26.71 -5.26
N ARG A 292 8.60 -26.77 -4.33
CA ARG A 292 8.01 -25.57 -3.73
C ARG A 292 9.07 -24.77 -2.96
N THR A 293 9.96 -25.46 -2.25
CA THR A 293 11.06 -24.82 -1.51
C THR A 293 12.15 -24.29 -2.45
N VAL A 294 12.44 -24.97 -3.55
CA VAL A 294 13.38 -24.51 -4.58
C VAL A 294 12.85 -23.26 -5.29
N LEU A 295 11.58 -23.24 -5.71
CA LEU A 295 10.97 -22.06 -6.33
C LEU A 295 10.93 -20.87 -5.38
N ASN A 296 10.64 -21.11 -4.10
CA ASN A 296 10.78 -20.10 -3.06
C ASN A 296 12.21 -19.58 -2.97
N ALA A 297 13.22 -20.44 -3.08
CA ALA A 297 14.62 -20.06 -3.00
C ALA A 297 15.08 -19.19 -4.17
N LEU A 298 14.72 -19.55 -5.40
CA LEU A 298 15.07 -18.78 -6.60
C LEU A 298 14.34 -17.43 -6.65
N MET A 299 13.06 -17.44 -6.28
CA MET A 299 12.28 -16.21 -6.19
C MET A 299 12.80 -15.29 -5.08
N TYR A 300 13.19 -15.86 -3.94
CA TYR A 300 13.81 -15.10 -2.86
C TYR A 300 15.16 -14.54 -3.27
N ALA A 301 16.01 -15.32 -3.96
CA ALA A 301 17.27 -14.83 -4.51
C ALA A 301 17.06 -13.67 -5.49
N THR A 302 16.06 -13.77 -6.38
CA THR A 302 15.69 -12.71 -7.33
C THR A 302 15.21 -11.46 -6.62
N PHE A 303 14.34 -11.63 -5.63
CA PHE A 303 13.93 -10.52 -4.76
C PHE A 303 15.15 -9.89 -4.10
N ARG A 304 16.06 -10.68 -3.52
CA ARG A 304 17.23 -10.14 -2.82
C ARG A 304 18.17 -9.37 -3.73
N LEU A 305 18.43 -9.85 -4.94
CA LEU A 305 19.22 -9.14 -5.94
C LEU A 305 18.53 -7.87 -6.41
N ASN A 306 17.21 -7.90 -6.56
CA ASN A 306 16.48 -6.72 -7.01
C ASN A 306 16.24 -5.71 -5.89
N ASP A 307 16.03 -6.14 -4.65
CA ASP A 307 15.77 -5.28 -3.49
C ASP A 307 16.97 -4.35 -3.20
N GLU A 308 18.18 -4.75 -3.59
CA GLU A 308 19.34 -3.85 -3.53
C GLU A 308 19.19 -2.62 -4.44
N HIS A 309 18.43 -2.74 -5.54
CA HIS A 309 18.30 -1.71 -6.58
C HIS A 309 16.88 -1.14 -6.74
N ASN A 310 15.84 -1.90 -6.37
CA ASN A 310 14.42 -1.56 -6.43
C ASN A 310 13.69 -2.00 -5.15
N ARG A 311 13.87 -1.21 -4.09
CA ARG A 311 13.24 -1.42 -2.76
C ARG A 311 11.73 -1.22 -2.74
N ASN A 312 11.16 -0.68 -3.82
CA ASN A 312 9.74 -0.32 -3.90
C ASN A 312 8.87 -1.56 -4.12
N VAL A 313 9.41 -2.60 -4.76
CA VAL A 313 8.71 -3.87 -4.94
C VAL A 313 9.00 -4.78 -3.76
N LYS A 314 7.98 -5.12 -2.97
CA LYS A 314 8.16 -5.99 -1.81
C LYS A 314 8.18 -7.46 -2.22
N LEU A 315 8.68 -8.29 -1.31
CA LEU A 315 8.70 -9.75 -1.47
C LEU A 315 7.30 -10.35 -1.67
N VAL A 316 6.23 -9.63 -1.28
CA VAL A 316 4.85 -10.09 -1.45
C VAL A 316 4.43 -10.08 -2.92
N GLU A 317 4.96 -9.18 -3.73
CA GLU A 317 4.73 -9.12 -5.18
C GLU A 317 5.39 -10.33 -5.85
N TYR A 318 6.61 -10.69 -5.43
CA TYR A 318 7.30 -11.91 -5.91
C TYR A 318 6.55 -13.19 -5.48
N ALA A 319 6.02 -13.23 -4.26
CA ALA A 319 5.15 -14.30 -3.80
C ALA A 319 3.81 -14.37 -4.56
N THR A 320 3.23 -13.21 -4.89
CA THR A 320 2.04 -13.11 -5.75
C THR A 320 2.34 -13.66 -7.15
N SER A 321 3.50 -13.31 -7.68
CA SER A 321 3.98 -13.83 -8.97
C SER A 321 4.18 -15.35 -8.93
N LEU A 322 4.73 -15.91 -7.85
CA LEU A 322 4.82 -17.37 -7.67
C LEU A 322 3.44 -18.05 -7.71
N ILE A 323 2.44 -17.49 -7.01
CA ILE A 323 1.07 -18.05 -7.00
C ILE A 323 0.43 -17.99 -8.38
N HIS A 324 0.62 -16.88 -9.07
CA HIS A 324 0.04 -16.67 -10.39
C HIS A 324 0.58 -17.68 -11.42
N HIS A 325 1.89 -17.92 -11.39
CA HIS A 325 2.59 -18.69 -12.41
C HIS A 325 2.74 -20.18 -12.08
N PHE A 326 2.76 -20.56 -10.79
CA PHE A 326 3.03 -21.93 -10.37
C PHE A 326 1.89 -22.51 -9.51
N PRO A 327 1.11 -23.48 -10.03
CA PRO A 327 0.00 -24.11 -9.32
C PRO A 327 0.38 -24.87 -8.04
N VAL A 328 1.66 -25.19 -7.80
CA VAL A 328 2.10 -25.77 -6.50
C VAL A 328 1.83 -24.84 -5.32
N PHE A 329 1.59 -23.56 -5.58
CA PHE A 329 1.16 -22.56 -4.63
C PHE A 329 -0.35 -22.30 -4.66
N SER A 330 -1.13 -23.00 -5.49
CA SER A 330 -2.60 -22.89 -5.48
C SER A 330 -3.15 -23.25 -4.11
N GLY A 331 -3.96 -22.36 -3.55
CA GLY A 331 -4.46 -22.43 -2.17
C GLY A 331 -3.55 -21.77 -1.12
N SER A 332 -2.40 -21.22 -1.52
CA SER A 332 -1.57 -20.34 -0.67
C SER A 332 -1.86 -18.88 -1.00
N THR A 333 -1.86 -18.01 0.01
CA THR A 333 -1.95 -16.56 -0.18
C THR A 333 -0.55 -15.95 -0.35
N PRO A 334 -0.39 -14.80 -1.02
CA PRO A 334 0.90 -14.13 -1.17
C PRO A 334 1.61 -13.92 0.17
N GLU A 335 0.85 -13.59 1.22
CA GLU A 335 1.34 -13.35 2.57
C GLU A 335 1.83 -14.65 3.22
N SER A 336 1.13 -15.78 3.00
CA SER A 336 1.56 -17.08 3.52
C SER A 336 2.90 -17.53 2.93
N ILE A 337 3.14 -17.25 1.65
CA ILE A 337 4.42 -17.54 1.00
C ILE A 337 5.46 -16.55 1.49
N LYS A 338 5.21 -15.23 1.44
CA LYS A 338 6.11 -14.18 1.96
C LYS A 338 6.60 -14.50 3.37
N GLY A 339 5.71 -14.94 4.27
CA GLY A 339 6.04 -15.24 5.67
C GLY A 339 6.97 -16.45 5.85
N VAL A 340 7.03 -17.36 4.87
CA VAL A 340 7.88 -18.56 4.94
C VAL A 340 8.98 -18.58 3.87
N ILE A 341 8.94 -17.70 2.87
CA ILE A 341 9.76 -17.81 1.65
C ILE A 341 11.25 -17.75 1.96
N SER A 342 11.71 -16.98 2.95
CA SER A 342 13.13 -16.93 3.34
C SER A 342 13.59 -18.20 4.08
N LYS A 343 12.74 -18.73 4.97
CA LYS A 343 12.99 -19.98 5.70
C LYS A 343 12.97 -21.18 4.75
N GLU A 344 12.00 -21.21 3.85
CA GLU A 344 11.88 -22.23 2.80
C GLU A 344 12.92 -22.01 1.70
N ALA A 345 13.41 -20.78 1.48
CA ALA A 345 14.53 -20.50 0.58
C ALA A 345 15.81 -21.12 1.10
N ARG A 346 16.07 -21.08 2.42
CA ARG A 346 17.21 -21.78 3.01
C ARG A 346 17.12 -23.29 2.78
N LYS A 347 15.95 -23.89 3.02
CA LYS A 347 15.73 -25.32 2.73
C LYS A 347 15.87 -25.63 1.23
N GLY A 348 15.36 -24.75 0.36
CA GLY A 348 15.49 -24.87 -1.08
C GLY A 348 16.94 -24.73 -1.55
N MET A 349 17.73 -23.84 -0.93
CA MET A 349 19.17 -23.75 -1.17
C MET A 349 19.89 -25.00 -0.69
N GLU A 350 19.54 -25.56 0.46
CA GLU A 350 20.11 -26.85 0.89
C GLU A 350 19.80 -27.97 -0.12
N VAL A 351 18.59 -27.99 -0.70
CA VAL A 351 18.22 -28.91 -1.78
C VAL A 351 19.08 -28.67 -3.04
N LEU A 352 19.27 -27.41 -3.46
CA LEU A 352 20.11 -27.08 -4.60
C LEU A 352 21.58 -27.41 -4.35
N THR A 353 22.17 -27.02 -3.22
CA THR A 353 23.56 -27.35 -2.88
C THR A 353 23.80 -28.86 -2.82
N LYS A 354 22.85 -29.66 -2.31
CA LYS A 354 22.94 -31.13 -2.36
C LYS A 354 22.92 -31.69 -3.79
N SER A 355 22.42 -30.90 -4.74
CA SER A 355 22.32 -31.22 -6.16
C SER A 355 23.55 -30.79 -6.97
N LEU A 356 24.59 -30.20 -6.35
CA LEU A 356 25.80 -29.72 -7.02
C LEU A 356 26.44 -30.78 -7.93
N SER A 357 26.43 -32.04 -7.51
CA SER A 357 27.04 -33.14 -8.28
C SER A 357 26.25 -33.58 -9.51
N VAL A 358 25.02 -33.08 -9.71
CA VAL A 358 24.13 -33.48 -10.82
C VAL A 358 23.56 -32.29 -11.60
N ASN A 359 23.69 -31.07 -11.09
CA ASN A 359 23.20 -29.86 -11.71
C ASN A 359 24.36 -28.90 -12.01
N PRO A 360 24.76 -28.75 -13.28
CA PRO A 360 25.97 -28.00 -13.64
C PRO A 360 25.85 -26.48 -13.42
N TYR A 361 24.63 -25.97 -13.20
CA TYR A 361 24.38 -24.52 -13.10
C TYR A 361 24.45 -24.01 -11.65
N ILE A 362 24.55 -24.90 -10.67
CA ILE A 362 24.48 -24.51 -9.26
C ILE A 362 25.76 -23.79 -8.80
N GLU A 363 26.93 -24.16 -9.32
CA GLU A 363 28.18 -23.44 -9.00
C GLU A 363 28.13 -21.98 -9.46
N GLU A 364 27.68 -21.75 -10.70
CA GLU A 364 27.52 -20.41 -11.26
C GLU A 364 26.49 -19.61 -10.44
N MET A 365 25.31 -20.21 -10.16
CA MET A 365 24.30 -19.59 -9.30
C MET A 365 24.89 -19.20 -7.94
N LEU A 366 25.56 -20.12 -7.24
CA LEU A 366 26.15 -19.84 -5.92
C LEU A 366 27.25 -18.79 -5.98
N SER A 367 28.03 -18.73 -7.06
CA SER A 367 29.04 -17.69 -7.28
C SER A 367 28.39 -16.31 -7.40
N ILE A 368 27.30 -16.20 -8.17
CA ILE A 368 26.51 -14.96 -8.29
C ILE A 368 25.93 -14.57 -6.92
N LEU A 369 25.28 -15.49 -6.20
CA LEU A 369 24.71 -15.19 -4.89
C LEU A 369 25.78 -14.73 -3.89
N LYS A 370 26.92 -15.41 -3.86
CA LYS A 370 28.06 -15.06 -3.00
C LYS A 370 28.64 -13.68 -3.33
N LYS A 371 28.77 -13.32 -4.62
CA LYS A 371 29.20 -11.99 -5.06
C LYS A 371 28.35 -10.89 -4.43
N HIS A 372 27.05 -11.14 -4.31
CA HIS A 372 26.07 -10.21 -3.71
C HIS A 372 25.79 -10.47 -2.22
N LYS A 373 26.57 -11.35 -1.57
CA LYS A 373 26.44 -11.69 -0.15
C LYS A 373 25.05 -12.22 0.25
N ILE A 374 24.40 -12.93 -0.67
CA ILE A 374 23.14 -13.69 -0.50
C ILE A 374 23.51 -15.15 -0.30
#